data_AF-A0A6J7PZE9-F1
#
_entry.id   AF-A0A6J7PZE9-F1
#
_cell.length_a   1.000
_cell.length_b   1.000
_cell.length_c   1.000
_cell.angle_alpha   90.00
_cell.angle_beta   90.00
_cell.angle_gamma   90.00
#
_symmetry.space_group_name_H-M   'P 1'
#
loop_
_entity.id
_entity.type
_entity.pdbx_description
1 polymer ?
#
loop_
_entity_poly.entity_id
_entity_poly.type
_entity_poly.pdbx_seq_one_letter_code
_entity_poly.pdbx_strand_id
1 'polypeptide(L)'
;MPGELDSLLTFVLNLLRDYGLNDFYLELSTRNPAKSVGEDAEWESATDALRKAAEKQGLELVLDPEGAAFYGPKISVQAKDAIGRTWQMSTIQVDFQLPQRFELEYAAADGSKKRPVMIHRALFGSIERFFGVLTEHYAGAFPPWLAPVQAIGIPVADAFAPYLEEVIAELKKSGIRADIDLSDDRMQKKVRNAQMQKIPFMIIAGEEDQAKRAVSFRYRNGEQKNGVPIKDAIAEIAQAVRDRVQV
;
A
#
# COMPACT_ATOMS: atom_id res chain seq x y z
N MET A 1 -20.97 -15.47 -9.43
CA MET A 1 -19.59 -15.86 -9.04
C MET A 1 -18.54 -15.19 -9.93
N PRO A 2 -18.48 -15.38 -11.27
CA PRO A 2 -17.39 -14.79 -12.07
C PRO A 2 -17.32 -13.25 -11.98
N GLY A 3 -18.46 -12.56 -11.96
CA GLY A 3 -18.49 -11.09 -11.81
C GLY A 3 -17.98 -10.59 -10.45
N GLU A 4 -18.20 -11.36 -9.37
CA GLU A 4 -17.66 -11.02 -8.05
C GLU A 4 -16.14 -11.22 -8.02
N LEU A 5 -15.66 -12.34 -8.58
CA LEU A 5 -14.22 -12.62 -8.68
C LEU A 5 -13.47 -11.57 -9.52
N ASP A 6 -14.06 -11.16 -10.64
CA ASP A 6 -13.55 -10.11 -11.52
C ASP A 6 -13.47 -8.75 -10.82
N SER A 7 -14.54 -8.36 -10.11
CA SER A 7 -14.58 -7.14 -9.29
C SER A 7 -13.53 -7.16 -8.17
N LEU A 8 -13.42 -8.28 -7.45
CA LEU A 8 -12.45 -8.46 -6.37
C LEU A 8 -11.02 -8.41 -6.88
N LEU A 9 -10.73 -9.06 -8.01
CA LEU A 9 -9.39 -9.07 -8.58
C LEU A 9 -9.00 -7.68 -9.09
N THR A 10 -9.93 -6.96 -9.73
CA THR A 10 -9.75 -5.55 -10.12
C THR A 10 -9.44 -4.68 -8.91
N PHE A 11 -10.20 -4.85 -7.82
CA PHE A 11 -9.99 -4.13 -6.58
C PHE A 11 -8.60 -4.40 -5.97
N VAL A 12 -8.18 -5.67 -5.91
CA VAL A 12 -6.86 -6.07 -5.42
C VAL A 12 -5.74 -5.43 -6.25
N LEU A 13 -5.83 -5.49 -7.58
CA LEU A 13 -4.81 -4.92 -8.46
C LEU A 13 -4.71 -3.40 -8.28
N ASN A 14 -5.84 -2.69 -8.23
CA ASN A 14 -5.85 -1.25 -8.00
C ASN A 14 -5.31 -0.89 -6.61
N LEU A 15 -5.66 -1.67 -5.59
CA LEU A 15 -5.13 -1.50 -4.25
C LEU A 15 -3.60 -1.63 -4.24
N LEU A 16 -3.03 -2.64 -4.89
CA LEU A 16 -1.56 -2.78 -4.94
C LEU A 16 -0.89 -1.66 -5.74
N ARG A 17 -1.53 -1.17 -6.82
CA ARG A 17 -1.07 0.01 -7.58
C ARG A 17 -1.02 1.28 -6.74
N ASP A 18 -2.00 1.49 -5.86
CA ASP A 18 -1.98 2.61 -4.92
C ASP A 18 -0.74 2.62 -4.01
N TYR A 19 -0.15 1.44 -3.75
CA TYR A 19 1.09 1.29 -2.99
C TYR A 19 2.35 1.26 -3.86
N GLY A 20 2.25 1.54 -5.17
CA GLY A 20 3.37 1.65 -6.11
C GLY A 20 3.78 0.36 -6.80
N LEU A 21 3.13 -0.77 -6.51
CA LEU A 21 3.37 -2.04 -7.19
C LEU A 21 2.58 -2.06 -8.50
N ASN A 22 3.26 -2.24 -9.64
CA ASN A 22 2.62 -2.13 -10.96
C ASN A 22 2.91 -3.32 -11.89
N ASP A 23 3.93 -4.12 -11.60
CA ASP A 23 4.31 -5.30 -12.39
C ASP A 23 3.73 -6.54 -11.72
N PHE A 24 2.68 -7.10 -12.36
CA PHE A 24 1.93 -8.23 -11.86
C PHE A 24 1.83 -9.35 -12.87
N TYR A 25 1.76 -10.58 -12.36
CA TYR A 25 1.14 -11.70 -13.06
C TYR A 25 0.23 -12.45 -12.09
N LEU A 26 -0.64 -13.29 -12.63
CA LEU A 26 -1.58 -14.09 -11.89
C LEU A 26 -1.15 -15.55 -11.91
N GLU A 27 -1.35 -16.21 -10.78
CA GLU A 27 -1.11 -17.63 -10.65
C GLU A 27 -2.41 -18.33 -10.25
N LEU A 28 -2.85 -19.32 -11.04
CA LEU A 28 -4.03 -20.13 -10.79
C LEU A 28 -3.62 -21.50 -10.26
N SER A 29 -3.79 -21.68 -8.95
CA SER A 29 -3.50 -22.97 -8.32
C SER A 29 -4.69 -23.92 -8.44
N THR A 30 -4.44 -25.12 -8.97
CA THR A 30 -5.47 -26.12 -9.28
C THR A 30 -5.46 -27.29 -8.30
N ARG A 31 -6.49 -28.15 -8.40
CA ARG A 31 -6.75 -29.25 -7.46
C ARG A 31 -5.57 -30.19 -7.30
N ASN A 32 -5.27 -30.58 -6.07
CA ASN A 32 -4.48 -31.78 -5.76
C ASN A 32 -5.42 -32.95 -5.40
N PRO A 33 -5.61 -33.96 -6.27
CA PRO A 33 -6.57 -35.04 -6.01
C PRO A 33 -6.29 -35.84 -4.73
N ALA A 34 -5.01 -35.98 -4.34
CA ALA A 34 -4.62 -36.73 -3.15
C ALA A 34 -4.87 -35.98 -1.82
N LYS A 35 -5.09 -34.66 -1.88
CA LYS A 35 -5.20 -33.79 -0.70
C LYS A 35 -6.40 -32.83 -0.76
N SER A 36 -7.43 -33.16 -1.54
CA SER A 36 -8.62 -32.32 -1.71
C SER A 36 -9.90 -33.05 -1.35
N VAL A 37 -10.90 -32.27 -0.94
CA VAL A 37 -12.28 -32.72 -0.71
C VAL A 37 -13.21 -32.08 -1.73
N GLY A 38 -14.42 -32.63 -1.87
CA GLY A 38 -15.43 -32.13 -2.80
C GLY A 38 -15.44 -32.86 -4.14
N GLU A 39 -16.49 -32.58 -4.90
CA GLU A 39 -16.78 -33.23 -6.18
C GLU A 39 -15.97 -32.62 -7.32
N ASP A 40 -15.64 -33.43 -8.33
CA ASP A 40 -14.88 -32.99 -9.51
C ASP A 40 -15.56 -31.81 -10.23
N ALA A 41 -16.89 -31.85 -10.34
CA ALA A 41 -17.67 -30.79 -10.98
C ALA A 41 -17.61 -29.45 -10.22
N GLU A 42 -17.52 -29.49 -8.88
CA GLU A 42 -17.38 -28.27 -8.08
C GLU A 42 -16.01 -27.63 -8.34
N TRP A 43 -14.95 -28.45 -8.36
CA TRP A 43 -13.59 -28.01 -8.65
C TRP A 43 -13.42 -27.45 -10.06
N GLU A 44 -14.00 -28.11 -11.06
CA GLU A 44 -13.96 -27.64 -12.45
C GLU A 44 -14.66 -26.28 -12.59
N SER A 45 -15.87 -26.16 -12.04
CA SER A 45 -16.66 -24.92 -12.04
C SER A 45 -15.93 -23.77 -11.32
N ALA A 46 -15.33 -24.05 -10.15
CA ALA A 46 -14.56 -23.08 -9.38
C ALA A 46 -13.32 -22.59 -10.13
N THR A 47 -12.57 -23.52 -10.71
CA THR A 47 -11.33 -23.23 -11.45
C THR A 47 -11.64 -22.44 -12.71
N ASP A 48 -12.73 -22.78 -13.41
CA ASP A 48 -13.20 -22.07 -14.59
C ASP A 48 -13.67 -20.64 -14.28
N ALA A 49 -14.39 -20.47 -13.17
CA ALA A 49 -14.82 -19.14 -12.71
C ALA A 49 -13.63 -18.23 -12.39
N LEU A 50 -12.61 -18.76 -11.72
CA LEU A 50 -11.36 -18.05 -11.43
C LEU A 50 -10.61 -17.71 -12.72
N ARG A 51 -10.37 -18.69 -13.59
CA ARG A 51 -9.67 -18.49 -14.88
C ARG A 51 -10.33 -17.40 -15.72
N LYS A 52 -11.66 -17.44 -15.89
CA LYS A 52 -12.41 -16.41 -16.62
C LYS A 52 -12.29 -15.02 -15.99
N ALA A 53 -12.20 -14.92 -14.67
CA ALA A 53 -11.97 -13.65 -13.98
C ALA A 53 -10.53 -13.14 -14.19
N ALA A 54 -9.53 -14.03 -14.14
CA ALA A 54 -8.13 -13.68 -14.41
C ALA A 54 -7.90 -13.21 -15.84
N GLU A 55 -8.41 -13.93 -16.84
CA GLU A 55 -8.22 -13.62 -18.26
C GLU A 55 -8.73 -12.23 -18.63
N LYS A 56 -9.81 -11.76 -17.97
CA LYS A 56 -10.36 -10.42 -18.18
C LYS A 56 -9.44 -9.28 -17.73
N GLN A 57 -8.52 -9.55 -16.79
CA GLN A 57 -7.61 -8.54 -16.28
C GLN A 57 -6.48 -8.21 -17.28
N GLY A 58 -6.32 -9.01 -18.33
CA GLY A 58 -5.28 -8.80 -19.34
C GLY A 58 -3.85 -9.01 -18.80
N LEU A 59 -3.71 -9.77 -17.71
CA LEU A 59 -2.43 -10.14 -17.12
C LEU A 59 -2.04 -11.56 -17.55
N GLU A 60 -0.73 -11.85 -17.50
CA GLU A 60 -0.24 -13.21 -17.65
C GLU A 60 -0.85 -14.12 -16.58
N LEU A 61 -1.37 -15.27 -16.99
CA LEU A 61 -1.95 -16.28 -16.11
C LEU A 61 -1.10 -17.55 -16.18
N VAL A 62 -0.40 -17.84 -15.09
CA VAL A 62 0.43 -19.03 -14.93
C VAL A 62 -0.37 -20.09 -14.16
N LEU A 63 -0.33 -21.33 -14.61
CA LEU A 63 -0.93 -22.44 -13.88
C LEU A 63 0.04 -22.93 -12.80
N ASP A 64 -0.50 -23.23 -11.62
CA ASP A 64 0.19 -23.87 -10.51
C ASP A 64 -0.51 -25.21 -10.18
N PRO A 65 -0.14 -26.29 -10.92
CA PRO A 65 -0.77 -27.58 -10.76
C PRO A 65 -0.67 -28.08 -9.33
N GLU A 66 -1.79 -28.53 -8.77
CA GLU A 66 -1.86 -29.09 -7.41
C GLU A 66 -1.53 -28.13 -6.25
N GLY A 67 -1.34 -26.83 -6.50
CA GLY A 67 -1.02 -25.84 -5.47
C GLY A 67 -2.23 -25.25 -4.71
N ALA A 68 -3.45 -25.70 -5.03
CA ALA A 68 -4.67 -25.26 -4.35
C ALA A 68 -4.73 -25.78 -2.90
N ALA A 69 -5.50 -25.10 -2.04
CA ALA A 69 -5.82 -25.66 -0.73
C ALA A 69 -6.82 -26.82 -0.86
N PHE A 70 -6.98 -27.61 0.20
CA PHE A 70 -7.81 -28.82 0.16
C PHE A 70 -9.28 -28.59 -0.19
N TYR A 71 -9.81 -27.37 -0.02
CA TYR A 71 -11.23 -27.03 -0.16
C TYR A 71 -11.60 -26.24 -1.43
N GLY A 72 -10.61 -25.87 -2.26
CA GLY A 72 -10.89 -25.22 -3.53
C GLY A 72 -9.72 -24.46 -4.16
N PRO A 73 -9.86 -24.10 -5.45
CA PRO A 73 -8.82 -23.43 -6.23
C PRO A 73 -8.67 -21.97 -5.79
N LYS A 74 -7.50 -21.39 -6.09
CA LYS A 74 -7.18 -19.99 -5.76
C LYS A 74 -6.48 -19.30 -6.92
N ILE A 75 -6.71 -18.00 -7.02
CA ILE A 75 -5.85 -17.08 -7.78
C ILE A 75 -4.98 -16.33 -6.79
N SER A 76 -3.70 -16.21 -7.11
CA SER A 76 -2.76 -15.37 -6.38
C SER A 76 -2.22 -14.26 -7.27
N VAL A 77 -2.10 -13.06 -6.72
CA VAL A 77 -1.45 -11.93 -7.38
C VAL A 77 0.01 -11.93 -7.00
N GLN A 78 0.85 -12.11 -8.01
CA GLN A 78 2.30 -12.11 -7.88
C GLN A 78 2.79 -10.74 -8.33
N ALA A 79 3.50 -10.02 -7.47
CA ALA A 79 4.05 -8.70 -7.75
C ALA A 79 5.57 -8.74 -7.79
N LYS A 80 6.18 -8.04 -8.74
CA LYS A 80 7.63 -7.84 -8.76
C LYS A 80 8.01 -6.58 -8.02
N ASP A 81 9.04 -6.67 -7.18
CA ASP A 81 9.62 -5.50 -6.53
C ASP A 81 10.59 -4.74 -7.46
N ALA A 82 11.14 -3.63 -6.97
CA ALA A 82 12.01 -2.74 -7.75
C ALA A 82 13.34 -3.38 -8.20
N ILE A 83 13.72 -4.55 -7.64
CA ILE A 83 14.93 -5.28 -8.01
C ILE A 83 14.63 -6.62 -8.69
N GLY A 84 13.37 -6.85 -9.08
CA GLY A 84 12.96 -7.99 -9.91
C GLY A 84 12.63 -9.27 -9.16
N ARG A 85 12.53 -9.25 -7.82
CA ARG A 85 12.06 -10.43 -7.06
C ARG A 85 10.54 -10.48 -7.07
N THR A 86 9.99 -11.69 -7.11
CA THR A 86 8.54 -11.92 -7.08
C THR A 86 8.03 -12.21 -5.68
N TRP A 87 6.92 -11.58 -5.34
CA TRP A 87 6.22 -11.75 -4.07
C TRP A 87 4.75 -12.08 -4.31
N GLN A 88 4.26 -13.12 -3.64
CA GLN A 88 2.83 -13.37 -3.57
C GLN A 88 2.19 -12.37 -2.60
N MET A 89 1.39 -11.45 -3.13
CA MET A 89 0.82 -10.33 -2.38
C MET A 89 -0.59 -10.60 -1.89
N SER A 90 -1.41 -11.19 -2.75
CA SER A 90 -2.85 -11.32 -2.50
C SER A 90 -3.34 -12.68 -2.98
N THR A 91 -4.45 -13.14 -2.40
CA THR A 91 -5.10 -14.38 -2.86
C THR A 91 -6.62 -14.22 -2.83
N ILE A 92 -7.28 -14.82 -3.81
CA ILE A 92 -8.73 -14.99 -3.89
C ILE A 92 -8.99 -16.48 -4.08
N GLN A 93 -9.75 -17.08 -3.18
CA GLN A 93 -9.99 -18.51 -3.17
C GLN A 93 -11.47 -18.80 -3.07
N VAL A 94 -11.94 -19.74 -3.89
CA VAL A 94 -13.34 -20.16 -3.91
C VAL A 94 -13.48 -21.43 -3.08
N ASP A 95 -14.44 -21.44 -2.16
CA ASP A 95 -14.66 -22.51 -1.20
C ASP A 95 -16.14 -22.94 -1.21
N PHE A 96 -16.35 -24.20 -1.59
CA PHE A 96 -17.65 -24.87 -1.61
C PHE A 96 -17.86 -25.76 -0.38
N GLN A 97 -16.80 -26.02 0.38
CA GLN A 97 -16.73 -27.08 1.37
C GLN A 97 -17.14 -26.58 2.75
N LEU A 98 -16.60 -25.43 3.19
CA LEU A 98 -16.99 -24.88 4.49
C LEU A 98 -18.48 -24.53 4.55
N PRO A 99 -19.11 -23.93 3.52
CA PRO A 99 -20.57 -23.75 3.51
C PRO A 99 -21.36 -25.05 3.69
N GLN A 100 -20.86 -26.18 3.19
CA GLN A 100 -21.51 -27.49 3.40
C GLN A 100 -21.34 -27.98 4.83
N ARG A 101 -20.11 -27.94 5.34
CA ARG A 101 -19.76 -28.45 6.68
C ARG A 101 -20.38 -27.65 7.82
N PHE A 102 -20.60 -26.35 7.61
CA PHE A 102 -21.28 -25.47 8.56
C PHE A 102 -22.78 -25.35 8.32
N GLU A 103 -23.34 -26.12 7.37
CA GLU A 103 -24.77 -26.08 7.03
C GLU A 103 -25.27 -24.66 6.73
N LEU A 104 -24.45 -23.85 6.03
CA LEU A 104 -24.81 -22.48 5.68
C LEU A 104 -25.91 -22.49 4.61
N GLU A 105 -26.94 -21.68 4.82
CA GLU A 105 -28.08 -21.55 3.92
C GLU A 105 -28.53 -20.10 3.83
N TYR A 106 -29.08 -19.71 2.67
CA TYR A 106 -29.82 -18.47 2.49
C TYR A 106 -31.15 -18.74 1.77
N ALA A 107 -32.14 -17.88 1.96
CA ALA A 107 -33.40 -17.93 1.22
C ALA A 107 -33.20 -17.31 -0.17
N ALA A 108 -33.40 -18.11 -1.22
CA ALA A 108 -33.38 -17.63 -2.59
C ALA A 108 -34.68 -16.91 -2.96
N ALA A 109 -34.68 -16.23 -4.11
CA ALA A 109 -35.83 -15.46 -4.59
C ALA A 109 -37.11 -16.29 -4.80
N ASP A 110 -36.96 -17.61 -5.03
CA ASP A 110 -38.05 -18.56 -5.14
C ASP A 110 -38.53 -19.12 -3.78
N GLY A 111 -37.98 -18.63 -2.68
CA GLY A 111 -38.27 -19.10 -1.32
C GLY A 111 -37.56 -20.41 -0.94
N SER A 112 -36.83 -21.04 -1.87
CA SER A 112 -36.06 -22.23 -1.57
C SER A 112 -34.80 -21.89 -0.77
N LYS A 113 -34.36 -22.84 0.05
CA LYS A 113 -33.06 -22.73 0.73
C LYS A 113 -31.95 -23.13 -0.22
N LYS A 114 -30.95 -22.26 -0.37
CA LYS A 114 -29.75 -22.50 -1.17
C LYS A 114 -28.51 -22.34 -0.31
N ARG A 115 -27.44 -23.03 -0.68
CA ARG A 115 -26.14 -22.91 -0.02
C ARG A 115 -25.31 -21.80 -0.68
N PRO A 116 -24.69 -20.89 0.09
CA PRO A 116 -23.81 -19.89 -0.49
C PRO A 116 -22.47 -20.50 -0.90
N VAL A 117 -21.77 -19.81 -1.80
CA VAL A 117 -20.34 -20.06 -2.07
C VAL A 117 -19.52 -19.07 -1.26
N MET A 118 -18.47 -19.55 -0.61
CA MET A 118 -17.58 -18.70 0.19
C MET A 118 -16.38 -18.28 -0.64
N ILE A 119 -16.03 -16.99 -0.60
CA ILE A 119 -14.83 -16.46 -1.23
C ILE A 119 -13.92 -15.95 -0.12
N HIS A 120 -12.77 -16.60 0.04
CA HIS A 120 -11.72 -16.15 0.93
C HIS A 120 -10.83 -15.17 0.19
N ARG A 121 -10.52 -14.03 0.81
CA ARG A 121 -9.62 -13.04 0.22
C ARG A 121 -8.63 -12.51 1.25
N ALA A 122 -7.37 -12.46 0.85
CA ALA A 122 -6.33 -11.72 1.55
C ALA A 122 -5.81 -10.63 0.60
N LEU A 123 -6.03 -9.38 0.97
CA LEU A 123 -5.68 -8.24 0.12
C LEU A 123 -4.18 -7.91 0.18
N PHE A 124 -3.65 -7.81 1.40
CA PHE A 124 -2.22 -7.52 1.64
C PHE A 124 -1.41 -8.77 1.99
N GLY A 125 -2.06 -9.93 2.14
CA GLY A 125 -1.49 -11.03 2.91
C GLY A 125 -1.38 -10.64 4.39
N SER A 126 -0.25 -10.96 5.03
CA SER A 126 0.04 -10.44 6.37
C SER A 126 0.61 -9.02 6.29
N ILE A 127 0.25 -8.17 7.25
CA ILE A 127 0.70 -6.78 7.29
C ILE A 127 2.22 -6.70 7.44
N GLU A 128 2.82 -7.62 8.21
CA GLU A 128 4.26 -7.71 8.41
C GLU A 128 4.99 -7.96 7.09
N ARG A 129 4.51 -8.94 6.30
CA ARG A 129 5.12 -9.25 5.00
C ARG A 129 4.90 -8.10 4.03
N PHE A 130 3.71 -7.51 4.01
CA PHE A 130 3.39 -6.39 3.15
C PHE A 130 4.36 -5.22 3.37
N PHE A 131 4.56 -4.80 4.63
CA PHE A 131 5.53 -3.76 4.94
C PHE A 131 6.97 -4.18 4.62
N GLY A 132 7.36 -5.43 4.85
CA GLY A 132 8.67 -5.94 4.42
C GLY A 132 8.92 -5.74 2.93
N VAL A 133 7.96 -6.14 2.09
CA VAL A 133 8.03 -5.97 0.63
C VAL A 133 8.06 -4.49 0.26
N LEU A 134 7.21 -3.65 0.87
CA LEU A 134 7.20 -2.22 0.58
C LEU A 134 8.50 -1.53 1.00
N THR A 135 9.08 -1.89 2.14
CA THR A 135 10.37 -1.37 2.59
C THR A 135 11.45 -1.68 1.57
N GLU A 136 11.50 -2.90 1.04
CA GLU A 136 12.46 -3.27 0.00
C GLU A 136 12.15 -2.59 -1.34
N HIS A 137 10.89 -2.53 -1.76
CA HIS A 137 10.44 -1.90 -3.00
C HIS A 137 10.81 -0.40 -3.05
N TYR A 138 10.59 0.32 -1.95
CA TYR A 138 10.98 1.73 -1.84
C TYR A 138 12.44 1.93 -1.40
N ALA A 139 13.17 0.85 -1.13
CA ALA A 139 14.45 0.89 -0.41
C ALA A 139 14.37 1.73 0.89
N GLY A 140 13.22 1.79 1.56
CA GLY A 140 12.94 2.63 2.74
C GLY A 140 12.62 4.11 2.44
N ALA A 141 12.67 4.55 1.18
CA ALA A 141 12.28 5.89 0.74
C ALA A 141 10.76 5.97 0.48
N PHE A 142 9.95 5.74 1.52
CA PHE A 142 8.50 5.74 1.40
C PHE A 142 7.96 7.05 0.82
N PRO A 143 6.85 7.00 0.05
CA PRO A 143 6.16 8.21 -0.38
C PRO A 143 5.60 8.94 0.85
N PRO A 144 5.37 10.26 0.78
CA PRO A 144 4.90 11.06 1.91
C PRO A 144 3.70 10.46 2.64
N TRP A 145 2.72 9.91 1.92
CA TRP A 145 1.55 9.34 2.58
C TRP A 145 1.85 8.13 3.48
N LEU A 146 2.93 7.37 3.19
CA LEU A 146 3.40 6.23 4.00
C LEU A 146 4.56 6.56 4.93
N ALA A 147 5.26 7.67 4.73
CA ALA A 147 6.44 8.03 5.52
C ALA A 147 6.08 8.20 7.01
N PRO A 148 6.83 7.58 7.96
CA PRO A 148 6.56 7.72 9.39
C PRO A 148 6.60 9.18 9.85
N VAL A 149 7.63 9.91 9.41
CA VAL A 149 7.75 11.36 9.49
C VAL A 149 7.69 11.91 8.07
N GLN A 150 6.70 12.74 7.79
CA GLN A 150 6.48 13.35 6.48
C GLN A 150 7.32 14.60 6.32
N ALA A 151 7.40 15.41 7.37
CA ALA A 151 8.17 16.65 7.38
C ALA A 151 8.99 16.80 8.67
N ILE A 152 10.20 17.36 8.58
CA ILE A 152 11.01 17.67 9.76
C ILE A 152 11.50 19.12 9.73
N GLY A 153 11.22 19.87 10.80
CA GLY A 153 11.73 21.21 11.03
C GLY A 153 13.20 21.19 11.45
N ILE A 154 14.04 21.98 10.81
CA ILE A 154 15.46 22.12 11.10
C ILE A 154 15.78 23.62 11.21
N PRO A 155 15.94 24.16 12.43
CA PRO A 155 16.27 25.58 12.58
C PRO A 155 17.69 25.85 12.07
N VAL A 156 17.88 26.98 11.38
CA VAL A 156 19.23 27.42 10.96
C VAL A 156 20.13 27.74 12.17
N ALA A 157 19.51 28.23 13.26
CA ALA A 157 20.11 28.48 14.56
C ALA A 157 19.03 28.38 15.65
N ASP A 158 19.42 28.13 16.90
CA ASP A 158 18.49 27.90 18.02
C ASP A 158 17.48 29.04 18.22
N ALA A 159 17.86 30.28 17.87
CA ALA A 159 16.98 31.44 17.91
C ALA A 159 15.72 31.29 17.03
N PHE A 160 15.74 30.44 16.01
CA PHE A 160 14.61 30.17 15.10
C PHE A 160 13.81 28.93 15.47
N ALA A 161 14.18 28.20 16.53
CA ALA A 161 13.43 27.05 17.00
C ALA A 161 11.96 27.39 17.35
N PRO A 162 11.65 28.47 18.10
CA PRO A 162 10.27 28.81 18.40
C PRO A 162 9.41 29.08 17.15
N TYR A 163 10.01 29.70 16.13
CA TYR A 163 9.32 29.93 14.85
C TYR A 163 8.98 28.61 14.15
N LEU A 164 9.93 27.68 14.07
CA LEU A 164 9.65 26.37 13.47
C LEU A 164 8.67 25.55 14.30
N GLU A 165 8.69 25.64 15.63
CA GLU A 165 7.69 24.97 16.48
C GLU A 165 6.27 25.43 16.14
N GLU A 166 6.05 26.73 15.90
CA GLU A 166 4.77 27.26 15.41
C GLU A 166 4.39 26.64 14.06
N VAL A 167 5.31 26.62 13.09
CA VAL A 167 5.06 26.06 11.75
C VAL A 167 4.75 24.56 11.82
N ILE A 168 5.51 23.80 12.60
CA ILE A 168 5.29 22.36 12.80
C ILE A 168 3.93 22.12 13.49
N ALA A 169 3.52 22.97 14.42
CA ALA A 169 2.20 22.88 15.03
C ALA A 169 1.07 23.14 14.01
N GLU A 170 1.23 24.08 13.08
CA GLU A 170 0.27 24.32 11.98
C GLU A 170 0.19 23.11 11.01
N LEU A 171 1.32 22.49 10.68
CA LEU A 171 1.37 21.27 9.88
C LEU A 171 0.64 20.11 10.59
N LYS A 172 0.92 19.89 11.88
CA LYS A 172 0.24 18.87 12.70
C LYS A 172 -1.27 19.10 12.75
N LYS A 173 -1.73 20.34 12.93
CA LYS A 173 -3.16 20.70 12.88
C LYS A 173 -3.82 20.36 11.54
N SER A 174 -3.03 20.31 10.47
CA SER A 174 -3.49 19.96 9.11
C SER A 174 -3.43 18.45 8.82
N GLY A 175 -3.12 17.62 9.82
CA GLY A 175 -3.03 16.16 9.69
C GLY A 175 -1.70 15.64 9.15
N ILE A 176 -0.68 16.50 9.05
CA ILE A 176 0.66 16.13 8.58
C ILE A 176 1.48 15.61 9.77
N ARG A 177 2.11 14.44 9.59
CA ARG A 177 3.07 13.87 10.55
C ARG A 177 4.39 14.61 10.43
N ALA A 178 4.49 15.73 11.13
CA ALA A 178 5.70 16.55 11.14
C ALA A 178 6.44 16.42 12.48
N ASP A 179 7.74 16.62 12.53
CA ASP A 179 8.53 16.75 13.77
C ASP A 179 9.55 17.88 13.65
N ILE A 180 10.31 18.16 14.70
CA ILE A 180 11.36 19.18 14.74
C ILE A 180 12.64 18.60 15.35
N ASP A 181 13.79 18.88 14.75
CA ASP A 181 15.10 18.52 15.27
C ASP A 181 15.66 19.67 16.13
N LEU A 182 15.46 19.56 17.44
CA LEU A 182 15.96 20.48 18.46
C LEU A 182 17.28 20.01 19.10
N SER A 183 17.99 19.06 18.50
CA SER A 183 19.29 18.64 19.02
C SER A 183 20.33 19.76 18.92
N ASP A 184 21.42 19.66 19.70
CA ASP A 184 22.54 20.62 19.65
C ASP A 184 23.44 20.44 18.41
N ASP A 185 23.03 19.59 17.45
CA ASP A 185 23.77 19.35 16.21
C ASP A 185 23.75 20.58 15.29
N ARG A 186 24.85 20.80 14.58
CA ARG A 186 24.90 21.83 13.51
C ARG A 186 23.84 21.52 12.44
N MET A 187 23.25 22.56 11.86
CA MET A 187 22.20 22.42 10.82
C MET A 187 22.58 21.43 9.71
N GLN A 188 23.81 21.45 9.21
CA GLN A 188 24.23 20.50 8.16
C GLN A 188 24.18 19.03 8.61
N LYS A 189 24.47 18.77 9.89
CA LYS A 189 24.38 17.43 10.48
C LYS A 189 22.92 17.01 10.65
N LYS A 190 22.04 17.90 11.10
CA LYS A 190 20.58 17.67 11.16
C LYS A 190 20.01 17.32 9.78
N VAL A 191 20.37 18.10 8.76
CA VAL A 191 19.98 17.84 7.35
C VAL A 191 20.47 16.47 6.89
N ARG A 192 21.74 16.13 7.17
CA ARG A 192 22.29 14.80 6.84
C ARG A 192 21.53 13.68 7.54
N ASN A 193 21.21 13.84 8.83
CA ASN A 193 20.46 12.85 9.59
C ASN A 193 19.05 12.65 9.00
N ALA A 194 18.35 13.73 8.68
CA ALA A 194 17.04 13.68 8.03
C ALA A 194 17.07 13.02 6.64
N GLN A 195 18.11 13.29 5.84
CA GLN A 195 18.35 12.61 4.56
C GLN A 195 18.59 11.11 4.74
N MET A 196 19.42 10.71 5.71
CA MET A 196 19.67 9.30 6.01
C MET A 196 18.42 8.57 6.50
N GLN A 197 17.53 9.27 7.23
CA GLN A 197 16.22 8.77 7.63
C GLN A 197 15.17 8.81 6.52
N LYS A 198 15.53 9.36 5.34
CA LYS A 198 14.68 9.42 4.15
C LYS A 198 13.36 10.19 4.37
N ILE A 199 13.42 11.23 5.20
CA ILE A 199 12.28 12.12 5.46
C ILE A 199 11.98 12.91 4.18
N PRO A 200 10.74 12.87 3.65
CA PRO A 200 10.42 13.49 2.36
C PRO A 200 10.65 15.00 2.30
N PHE A 201 10.23 15.73 3.35
CA PHE A 201 10.34 17.19 3.41
C PHE A 201 11.19 17.61 4.62
N MET A 202 12.31 18.30 4.37
CA MET A 202 13.03 19.05 5.41
C MET A 202 12.62 20.51 5.32
N ILE A 203 12.09 21.05 6.42
CA ILE A 203 11.60 22.42 6.55
C ILE A 203 12.65 23.22 7.31
N ILE A 204 13.26 24.19 6.63
CA ILE A 204 14.34 25.00 7.15
C ILE A 204 13.84 26.44 7.28
N ALA A 205 14.17 27.10 8.38
CA ALA A 205 13.89 28.53 8.53
C ALA A 205 15.03 29.27 9.22
N GLY A 206 15.38 30.43 8.68
CA GLY A 206 16.23 31.43 9.30
C GLY A 206 15.53 32.78 9.46
N GLU A 207 16.32 33.84 9.59
CA GLU A 207 15.83 35.21 9.81
C GLU A 207 14.93 35.70 8.68
N GLU A 208 15.34 35.52 7.43
CA GLU A 208 14.58 35.98 6.26
C GLU A 208 13.24 35.25 6.13
N ASP A 209 13.24 33.94 6.35
CA ASP A 209 12.04 33.10 6.36
C ASP A 209 11.06 33.56 7.45
N GLN A 210 11.54 33.75 8.68
CA GLN A 210 10.74 34.22 9.81
C GLN A 210 10.13 35.61 9.53
N ALA A 211 10.93 36.56 9.03
CA ALA A 211 10.49 37.91 8.71
C ALA A 211 9.37 37.93 7.65
N LYS A 212 9.36 36.94 6.75
CA LYS A 212 8.39 36.82 5.66
C LYS A 212 7.24 35.84 5.95
N ARG A 213 7.20 35.24 7.15
CA ARG A 213 6.32 34.10 7.47
C ARG A 213 6.37 32.99 6.40
N ALA A 214 7.59 32.61 6.04
CA ALA A 214 7.90 31.59 5.05
C ALA A 214 8.83 30.51 5.62
N VAL A 215 9.03 29.45 4.85
CA VAL A 215 10.01 28.39 5.12
C VAL A 215 10.70 27.99 3.83
N SER A 216 11.85 27.36 3.94
CA SER A 216 12.58 26.79 2.82
C SER A 216 12.49 25.26 2.88
N PHE A 217 12.11 24.63 1.77
CA PHE A 217 12.16 23.18 1.63
C PHE A 217 13.52 22.72 1.14
N ARG A 218 13.98 21.62 1.72
CA ARG A 218 14.91 20.71 1.09
C ARG A 218 14.25 19.34 0.98
N TYR A 219 14.01 18.90 -0.25
CA TYR A 219 13.42 17.60 -0.50
C TYR A 219 14.45 16.50 -0.27
N ARG A 220 13.98 15.28 -0.03
CA ARG A 220 14.85 14.11 0.17
C ARG A 220 15.83 13.90 -1.00
N ASN A 221 15.39 14.19 -2.24
CA ASN A 221 16.22 14.08 -3.45
C ASN A 221 17.36 15.13 -3.51
N GLY A 222 17.36 16.12 -2.61
CA GLY A 222 18.36 17.18 -2.52
C GLY A 222 17.97 18.51 -3.16
N GLU A 223 16.88 18.55 -3.92
CA GLU A 223 16.31 19.79 -4.46
C GLU A 223 15.87 20.74 -3.34
N GLN A 224 15.84 22.04 -3.66
CA GLN A 224 15.50 23.08 -2.69
C GLN A 224 14.51 24.07 -3.27
N LYS A 225 13.62 24.56 -2.41
CA LYS A 225 12.63 25.58 -2.73
C LYS A 225 12.55 26.56 -1.56
N ASN A 226 13.05 27.77 -1.75
CA ASN A 226 13.22 28.74 -0.66
C ASN A 226 12.07 29.74 -0.60
N GLY A 227 11.81 30.28 0.60
CA GLY A 227 10.84 31.36 0.79
C GLY A 227 9.39 30.97 0.48
N VAL A 228 9.02 29.72 0.74
CA VAL A 228 7.66 29.19 0.60
C VAL A 228 6.79 29.71 1.75
N PRO A 229 5.73 30.49 1.50
CA PRO A 229 4.81 30.91 2.55
C PRO A 229 4.25 29.71 3.32
N ILE A 230 4.08 29.81 4.65
CA ILE A 230 3.65 28.67 5.49
C ILE A 230 2.38 27.99 4.95
N LYS A 231 1.41 28.79 4.50
CA LYS A 231 0.15 28.29 3.91
C LYS A 231 0.41 27.40 2.70
N ASP A 232 1.33 27.80 1.83
CA ASP A 232 1.67 27.08 0.61
C ASP A 232 2.49 25.83 0.94
N ALA A 233 3.36 25.91 1.95
CA ALA A 233 4.11 24.75 2.44
C ALA A 233 3.18 23.64 2.96
N ILE A 234 2.17 24.00 3.76
CA ILE A 234 1.14 23.07 4.24
C ILE A 234 0.37 22.48 3.06
N ALA A 235 -0.06 23.33 2.12
CA ALA A 235 -0.84 22.90 0.96
C ALA A 235 -0.06 21.90 0.08
N GLU A 236 1.22 22.17 -0.17
CA GLU A 236 2.10 21.32 -0.97
C GLU A 236 2.31 19.95 -0.33
N ILE A 237 2.66 19.89 0.95
CA ILE A 237 2.85 18.62 1.66
C ILE A 237 1.53 17.84 1.70
N ALA A 238 0.42 18.51 2.02
CA ALA A 238 -0.88 17.86 2.07
C ALA A 238 -1.33 17.34 0.69
N GLN A 239 -1.00 18.06 -0.39
CA GLN A 239 -1.27 17.60 -1.75
C GLN A 239 -0.47 16.36 -2.10
N ALA A 240 0.84 16.34 -1.81
CA ALA A 240 1.68 15.17 -2.04
C ALA A 240 1.19 13.92 -1.27
N VAL A 241 0.70 14.12 -0.04
CA VAL A 241 0.09 13.07 0.78
C VAL A 241 -1.23 12.59 0.19
N ARG A 242 -2.11 13.49 -0.26
CA ARG A 242 -3.41 13.13 -0.86
C ARG A 242 -3.25 12.39 -2.17
N ASP A 243 -2.35 12.87 -3.03
CA ASP A 243 -2.13 12.31 -4.36
C ASP A 243 -1.25 11.06 -4.35
N ARG A 244 -0.69 10.71 -3.18
CA ARG A 244 0.15 9.53 -2.96
C ARG A 244 1.39 9.49 -3.88
N VAL A 245 1.90 10.66 -4.26
CA VAL A 245 3.04 10.82 -5.16
C VAL A 245 4.38 10.82 -4.42
N GLN A 246 5.46 10.46 -5.11
CA GLN A 246 6.81 10.62 -4.58
C GLN A 246 7.31 12.08 -4.71
N VAL A 247 8.23 12.45 -3.82
CA VAL A 247 8.95 13.73 -3.80
C VAL A 247 10.44 13.52 -3.56
#